data_AF-A0A925BA58-F1
#
_entry.id   AF-A0A925BA58-F1
#
_cell.length_a   1.000
_cell.length_b   1.000
_cell.length_c   1.000
_cell.angle_alpha   90.00
_cell.angle_beta   90.00
_cell.angle_gamma   90.00
#
_symmetry.space_group_name_H-M   'P 1'
#
loop_
_entity.id
_entity.type
_entity.pdbx_description
1 polymer ?
#
loop_
_entity_poly.entity_id
_entity_poly.type
_entity_poly.pdbx_seq_one_letter_code
_entity_poly.pdbx_strand_id
1 'polypeptide(L)'
;MKVSYAFSQGMLPVGAPASIDLLVRFQATLPDTNSARRPLNLSLVIDRSGSMAGTPLRYAIRAAKDLVERLGPEDMLSVVTYDDSVQTVLPPQAVTDKAAIYGKLDAVRVGGMTNLGGGWLKGCEHVKANADGDRVNRVLLLTDGHANVGITDKTVLINTAQQKAEESVATTTLGFGNSFNEDLLIGMARAAGGNFYYIQSPEDASGVFQIELDSLKSVVAQNLSVTISPDEQQTGADNFAIGLRGYRTETNADGKTVVHLGDVYASEDKLLAVELQIPAPKATGPLPLLTLDYHFDGIIGKIIEHGTGTLPVAIPVGTIDEAASAAPTTGIIVEISRIRIAHAKDEAVEMADSGDNAGAAKSLRDLITSLQDRGLQETFEIAEEIDQLEHYAQRIERKQMGTDVRKELRDQSYQARSRSNADLAGRGVSTAADAVRSLAVVTEIGGGVELDCYREGGKLRIRVLSSGFDPDFNVQFPRAIRAEGVHYVADELETSTDGTFYRAKGDIKRLVRSGTADPLTPTRQSTVVRTGKASVAPPTVADLETTDSVGDGVLVQVIKDGSKLRARVVSDGYDANWNMRFPRSIREDGTLYVVDEVNEISGGGQYQACGTIKRFVQPK
;
A
#
# COMPACT_ATOMS: atom_id res chain seq x y z
N MET A 1 -11.16 18.78 -18.86
CA MET A 1 -10.36 18.79 -17.61
C MET A 1 -10.37 20.19 -17.05
N LYS A 2 -10.62 20.37 -15.75
CA LYS A 2 -10.51 21.68 -15.10
C LYS A 2 -9.15 21.75 -14.42
N VAL A 3 -8.37 22.79 -14.72
CA VAL A 3 -7.05 22.99 -14.13
C VAL A 3 -7.04 24.30 -13.34
N SER A 4 -6.52 24.25 -12.12
CA SER A 4 -6.38 25.41 -11.24
C SER A 4 -5.03 25.36 -10.55
N TYR A 5 -4.52 26.51 -10.12
CA TYR A 5 -3.31 26.58 -9.33
C TYR A 5 -3.49 27.49 -8.14
N ALA A 6 -2.64 27.33 -7.13
CA ALA A 6 -2.54 28.25 -6.02
C ALA A 6 -1.16 28.18 -5.36
N PHE A 7 -0.79 29.25 -4.65
CA PHE A 7 0.54 29.42 -4.06
C PHE A 7 0.50 29.30 -2.54
N SER A 8 1.64 28.94 -1.94
CA SER A 8 1.83 28.98 -0.49
C SER A 8 1.67 30.39 0.09
N GLN A 9 2.02 31.42 -0.69
CA GLN A 9 1.88 32.83 -0.35
C GLN A 9 0.89 33.52 -1.29
N GLY A 10 -0.02 34.32 -0.74
CA GLY A 10 -1.02 35.02 -1.55
C GLY A 10 -0.45 36.15 -2.41
N MET A 11 0.69 36.71 -2.02
CA MET A 11 1.34 37.85 -2.69
C MET A 11 2.83 37.90 -2.36
N LEU A 12 3.66 38.35 -3.31
CA LEU A 12 5.09 38.58 -3.08
C LEU A 12 5.39 40.05 -2.78
N PRO A 13 6.38 40.34 -1.92
CA PRO A 13 6.89 41.70 -1.75
C PRO A 13 7.77 42.11 -2.94
N VAL A 14 7.59 43.34 -3.43
CA VAL A 14 8.49 43.94 -4.41
C VAL A 14 9.89 44.13 -3.82
N GLY A 15 10.94 43.88 -4.62
CA GLY A 15 12.33 44.16 -4.25
C GLY A 15 13.03 43.11 -3.39
N ALA A 16 12.37 42.01 -3.02
CA ALA A 16 12.99 40.91 -2.28
C ALA A 16 12.80 39.57 -3.01
N PRO A 17 13.85 38.72 -3.12
CA PRO A 17 13.69 37.38 -3.65
C PRO A 17 12.82 36.53 -2.72
N ALA A 18 12.12 35.54 -3.28
CA ALA A 18 11.21 34.69 -2.54
C ALA A 18 11.37 33.22 -2.96
N SER A 19 11.27 32.31 -1.99
CA SER A 19 11.05 30.89 -2.26
C SER A 19 9.60 30.57 -1.90
N ILE A 20 8.83 30.15 -2.89
CA ILE A 20 7.41 29.82 -2.73
C ILE A 20 7.08 28.46 -3.33
N ASP A 21 5.92 27.96 -2.95
CA ASP A 21 5.41 26.71 -3.46
C ASP A 21 4.18 26.96 -4.32
N LEU A 22 4.09 26.27 -5.44
CA LEU A 22 2.98 26.26 -6.37
C LEU A 22 2.34 24.88 -6.34
N LEU A 23 1.04 24.80 -6.07
CA LEU A 23 0.24 23.60 -6.25
C LEU A 23 -0.65 23.77 -7.47
N VAL A 24 -0.51 22.86 -8.43
CA VAL A 24 -1.38 22.76 -9.61
C VAL A 24 -2.28 21.55 -9.44
N ARG A 25 -3.56 21.74 -9.71
CA ARG A 25 -4.63 20.76 -9.50
C ARG A 25 -5.34 20.50 -10.83
N PHE A 26 -5.34 19.24 -11.25
CA PHE A 26 -6.04 18.75 -12.43
C PHE A 26 -7.25 17.96 -11.97
N GLN A 27 -8.44 18.46 -12.25
CA GLN A 27 -9.70 17.84 -11.88
C GLN A 27 -10.39 17.29 -13.12
N ALA A 28 -10.75 16.01 -13.07
CA ALA A 28 -11.64 15.43 -14.06
C ALA A 28 -13.03 16.07 -13.94
N THR A 29 -13.60 16.45 -15.08
CA THR A 29 -15.00 16.89 -15.14
C THR A 29 -15.78 15.69 -15.63
N LEU A 30 -16.60 15.09 -14.77
CA LEU A 30 -17.45 13.96 -15.16
C LEU A 30 -18.35 14.39 -16.34
N PRO A 31 -18.42 13.60 -17.43
CA PRO A 31 -19.53 13.71 -18.36
C PRO A 31 -20.83 13.40 -17.60
N ASP A 32 -21.97 13.92 -18.07
CA ASP A 32 -23.29 13.64 -17.52
C ASP A 32 -23.48 12.14 -17.20
N THR A 33 -24.20 11.85 -16.12
CA THR A 33 -24.43 10.55 -15.44
C THR A 33 -24.93 9.37 -16.29
N ASN A 34 -24.92 9.51 -17.61
CA ASN A 34 -25.32 8.53 -18.61
C ASN A 34 -24.16 8.07 -19.54
N SER A 35 -22.90 8.48 -19.29
CA SER A 35 -21.76 7.94 -20.04
C SER A 35 -21.48 6.50 -19.62
N ALA A 36 -21.63 5.55 -20.55
CA ALA A 36 -21.26 4.16 -20.32
C ALA A 36 -19.80 4.05 -19.89
N ARG A 37 -19.53 3.23 -18.85
CA ARG A 37 -18.17 2.90 -18.39
C ARG A 37 -17.32 2.41 -19.56
N ARG A 38 -16.05 2.84 -19.61
CA ARG A 38 -15.05 2.27 -20.53
C ARG A 38 -14.93 0.77 -20.30
N PRO A 39 -15.06 -0.07 -21.34
CA PRO A 39 -14.76 -1.49 -21.22
C PRO A 39 -13.29 -1.68 -20.81
N LEU A 40 -13.01 -2.69 -20.00
CA LEU A 40 -11.65 -3.00 -19.60
C LEU A 40 -11.03 -4.02 -20.54
N ASN A 41 -9.72 -3.97 -20.65
CA ASN A 41 -8.89 -5.02 -21.23
C ASN A 41 -7.81 -5.37 -20.22
N LEU A 42 -8.04 -6.46 -19.49
CA LEU A 42 -7.22 -6.86 -18.35
C LEU A 42 -6.43 -8.13 -18.64
N SER A 43 -5.18 -8.15 -18.23
CA SER A 43 -4.45 -9.41 -18.07
C SER A 43 -4.10 -9.64 -16.60
N LEU A 44 -4.68 -10.69 -16.02
CA LEU A 44 -4.28 -11.21 -14.71
C LEU A 44 -3.00 -12.03 -14.90
N VAL A 45 -1.92 -11.59 -14.26
CA VAL A 45 -0.62 -12.28 -14.27
C VAL A 45 -0.36 -12.78 -12.87
N ILE A 46 -0.52 -14.08 -12.65
CA ILE A 46 -0.53 -14.71 -11.33
C ILE A 46 0.76 -15.51 -11.14
N ASP A 47 1.56 -15.12 -10.16
CA ASP A 47 2.67 -15.91 -9.66
C ASP A 47 2.13 -17.17 -8.99
N ARG A 48 2.62 -18.33 -9.42
CA ARG A 48 2.34 -19.63 -8.80
C ARG A 48 3.61 -20.30 -8.27
N SER A 49 4.70 -19.56 -8.10
CA SER A 49 5.97 -20.09 -7.59
C SER A 49 5.84 -20.68 -6.18
N GLY A 50 6.85 -21.44 -5.76
CA GLY A 50 6.87 -22.12 -4.47
C GLY A 50 6.70 -21.20 -3.25
N SER A 51 7.11 -19.92 -3.34
CA SER A 51 6.88 -18.95 -2.26
C SER A 51 5.39 -18.66 -2.07
N MET A 52 4.62 -18.63 -3.17
CA MET A 52 3.18 -18.39 -3.14
C MET A 52 2.39 -19.54 -2.47
N ALA A 53 3.05 -20.64 -2.09
CA ALA A 53 2.41 -21.81 -1.53
C ALA A 53 1.56 -21.51 -0.29
N GLY A 54 0.43 -22.21 -0.21
CA GLY A 54 -0.52 -22.05 0.90
C GLY A 54 -1.33 -20.77 0.77
N THR A 55 -1.17 -19.88 1.76
CA THR A 55 -2.05 -18.72 1.95
C THR A 55 -1.97 -17.67 0.83
N PRO A 56 -0.78 -17.24 0.33
CA PRO A 56 -0.68 -16.21 -0.70
C PRO A 56 -1.38 -16.59 -2.02
N LEU A 57 -1.15 -17.80 -2.55
CA LEU A 57 -1.80 -18.26 -3.78
C LEU A 57 -3.31 -18.35 -3.62
N ARG A 58 -3.80 -18.85 -2.47
CA ARG A 58 -5.25 -18.88 -2.21
C ARG A 58 -5.86 -17.47 -2.26
N TYR A 59 -5.16 -16.47 -1.72
CA TYR A 59 -5.63 -15.08 -1.75
C TYR A 59 -5.60 -14.49 -3.15
N ALA A 60 -4.53 -14.75 -3.91
CA ALA A 60 -4.43 -14.33 -5.31
C ALA A 60 -5.58 -14.92 -6.16
N ILE A 61 -5.87 -16.22 -6.01
CA ILE A 61 -6.98 -16.87 -6.73
C ILE A 61 -8.34 -16.34 -6.29
N ARG A 62 -8.55 -16.12 -4.99
CA ARG A 62 -9.80 -15.53 -4.49
C ARG A 62 -10.02 -14.13 -5.08
N ALA A 63 -9.01 -13.28 -5.02
CA ALA A 63 -9.10 -11.92 -5.54
C ALA A 63 -9.31 -11.90 -7.06
N ALA A 64 -8.66 -12.80 -7.80
CA ALA A 64 -8.90 -12.99 -9.24
C ALA A 64 -10.36 -13.38 -9.54
N LYS A 65 -10.97 -14.24 -8.74
CA LYS A 65 -12.39 -14.59 -8.88
C LYS A 65 -13.31 -13.41 -8.59
N ASP A 66 -13.05 -12.68 -7.51
CA ASP A 66 -13.85 -11.51 -7.15
C ASP A 66 -13.75 -10.40 -8.23
N LEU A 67 -12.61 -10.28 -8.90
CA LEU A 67 -12.47 -9.42 -10.09
C LEU A 67 -13.39 -9.89 -11.22
N VAL A 68 -13.31 -11.18 -11.60
CA VAL A 68 -14.12 -11.76 -12.68
C VAL A 68 -15.63 -11.58 -12.42
N GLU A 69 -16.07 -11.68 -11.17
CA GLU A 69 -17.47 -11.45 -10.80
C GLU A 69 -17.95 -10.03 -11.17
N ARG A 70 -17.06 -9.04 -11.12
CA ARG A 70 -17.37 -7.62 -11.33
C ARG A 70 -17.13 -7.14 -12.76
N LEU A 71 -16.55 -7.97 -13.61
CA LEU A 71 -16.40 -7.70 -15.03
C LEU A 71 -17.73 -7.89 -15.76
N GLY A 72 -17.99 -7.01 -16.73
CA GLY A 72 -19.13 -7.06 -17.63
C GLY A 72 -18.82 -7.88 -18.90
N PRO A 73 -19.86 -8.20 -19.69
CA PRO A 73 -19.70 -8.98 -20.92
C PRO A 73 -18.86 -8.28 -22.00
N GLU A 74 -18.78 -6.95 -21.95
CA GLU A 74 -17.96 -6.14 -22.85
C GLU A 74 -16.49 -6.10 -22.42
N ASP A 75 -16.15 -6.52 -21.19
CA ASP A 75 -14.77 -6.50 -20.68
C ASP A 75 -13.99 -7.71 -21.24
N MET A 76 -12.71 -7.50 -21.55
CA MET A 76 -11.77 -8.52 -22.01
C MET A 76 -10.86 -8.96 -20.86
N LEU A 77 -10.65 -10.28 -20.74
CA LEU A 77 -9.78 -10.86 -19.73
C LEU A 77 -8.86 -11.93 -20.34
N SER A 78 -7.57 -11.84 -20.01
CA SER A 78 -6.62 -12.95 -20.10
C SER A 78 -6.08 -13.32 -18.72
N VAL A 79 -5.68 -14.58 -18.58
CA VAL A 79 -5.06 -15.10 -17.36
C VAL A 79 -3.77 -15.81 -17.75
N VAL A 80 -2.66 -15.25 -17.27
CA VAL A 80 -1.32 -15.81 -17.37
C VAL A 80 -0.92 -16.25 -15.98
N THR A 81 -0.41 -17.46 -15.86
CA THR A 81 0.22 -17.94 -14.63
C THR A 81 1.69 -18.22 -14.91
N TYR A 82 2.56 -17.96 -13.95
CA TYR A 82 3.98 -18.21 -14.13
C TYR A 82 4.65 -18.81 -12.90
N ASP A 83 5.60 -19.69 -13.17
CA ASP A 83 6.60 -20.21 -12.24
C ASP A 83 7.98 -20.15 -12.93
N ASP A 84 8.72 -21.25 -13.06
CA ASP A 84 9.85 -21.35 -14.00
C ASP A 84 9.41 -21.23 -15.47
N SER A 85 8.14 -21.53 -15.75
CA SER A 85 7.51 -21.47 -17.07
C SER A 85 6.37 -20.46 -17.09
N VAL A 86 6.07 -19.91 -18.27
CA VAL A 86 4.93 -18.99 -18.46
C VAL A 86 3.82 -19.73 -19.19
N GLN A 87 2.63 -19.77 -18.58
CA GLN A 87 1.46 -20.45 -19.14
C GLN A 87 0.29 -19.48 -19.29
N THR A 88 -0.34 -19.47 -20.47
CA THR A 88 -1.62 -18.79 -20.67
C THR A 88 -2.75 -19.75 -20.33
N VAL A 89 -3.39 -19.54 -19.19
CA VAL A 89 -4.54 -20.34 -18.70
C VAL A 89 -5.83 -19.91 -19.40
N LEU A 90 -5.96 -18.60 -19.61
CA LEU A 90 -7.05 -17.99 -20.36
C LEU A 90 -6.46 -17.09 -21.45
N PRO A 91 -6.60 -17.44 -22.74
CA PRO A 91 -6.29 -16.49 -23.80
C PRO A 91 -7.27 -15.31 -23.73
N PRO A 92 -6.92 -14.13 -24.28
CA PRO A 92 -7.78 -12.96 -24.24
C PRO A 92 -9.17 -13.27 -24.82
N GLN A 93 -10.21 -13.09 -24.01
CA GLN A 93 -11.59 -13.29 -24.43
C GLN A 93 -12.54 -12.39 -23.63
N ALA A 94 -13.73 -12.16 -24.19
CA ALA A 94 -14.80 -11.44 -23.51
C ALA A 94 -15.32 -12.23 -22.29
N VAL A 95 -15.69 -11.53 -21.22
CA VAL A 95 -16.15 -12.16 -19.97
C VAL A 95 -17.65 -12.51 -20.06
N THR A 96 -17.97 -13.49 -20.90
CA THR A 96 -19.36 -13.97 -21.09
C THR A 96 -19.66 -15.23 -20.27
N ASP A 97 -18.65 -16.07 -20.00
CA ASP A 97 -18.79 -17.30 -19.20
C ASP A 97 -17.87 -17.26 -17.97
N LYS A 98 -18.38 -16.68 -16.88
CA LYS A 98 -17.65 -16.56 -15.61
C LYS A 98 -17.40 -17.91 -14.96
N ALA A 99 -18.30 -18.89 -15.11
CA ALA A 99 -18.16 -20.21 -14.51
C ALA A 99 -16.97 -20.98 -15.12
N ALA A 100 -16.79 -20.91 -16.43
CA ALA A 100 -15.62 -21.50 -17.10
C ALA A 100 -14.31 -20.83 -16.65
N ILE A 101 -14.31 -19.52 -16.43
CA ILE A 101 -13.15 -18.79 -15.91
C ILE A 101 -12.83 -19.23 -14.47
N TYR A 102 -13.84 -19.39 -13.62
CA TYR A 102 -13.67 -19.90 -12.26
C TYR A 102 -13.05 -21.30 -12.23
N GLY A 103 -13.52 -22.22 -13.06
CA GLY A 103 -12.95 -23.56 -13.15
C GLY A 103 -11.47 -23.56 -13.54
N LYS A 104 -11.06 -22.64 -14.42
CA LYS A 104 -9.66 -22.45 -14.81
C LYS A 104 -8.80 -21.88 -13.68
N LEU A 105 -9.32 -20.89 -12.94
CA LEU A 105 -8.63 -20.34 -11.77
C LEU A 105 -8.49 -21.38 -10.65
N ASP A 106 -9.51 -22.22 -10.44
CA ASP A 106 -9.49 -23.32 -9.47
C ASP A 106 -8.51 -24.44 -9.81
N ALA A 107 -8.03 -24.51 -11.05
CA ALA A 107 -7.04 -25.48 -11.49
C ALA A 107 -5.59 -25.00 -11.26
N VAL A 108 -5.38 -23.73 -10.90
CA VAL A 108 -4.03 -23.20 -10.66
C VAL A 108 -3.42 -23.84 -9.43
N ARG A 109 -2.22 -24.41 -9.57
CA ARG A 109 -1.48 -25.08 -8.50
C ARG A 109 -0.08 -24.48 -8.36
N VAL A 110 0.46 -24.59 -7.16
CA VAL A 110 1.83 -24.17 -6.86
C VAL A 110 2.81 -24.91 -7.79
N GLY A 111 3.79 -24.18 -8.28
CA GLY A 111 4.85 -24.62 -9.18
C GLY A 111 6.25 -24.39 -8.58
N GLY A 112 7.23 -24.22 -9.45
CA GLY A 112 8.64 -24.12 -9.12
C GLY A 112 9.13 -22.71 -8.81
N MET A 113 10.03 -22.20 -9.66
CA MET A 113 10.71 -20.90 -9.48
C MET A 113 9.84 -19.73 -9.96
N THR A 114 10.43 -18.54 -10.17
CA THR A 114 9.72 -17.26 -10.38
C THR A 114 10.27 -16.50 -11.61
N ASN A 115 9.69 -16.75 -12.78
CA ASN A 115 9.95 -16.03 -14.03
C ASN A 115 9.01 -14.82 -14.19
N LEU A 116 9.16 -13.84 -13.30
CA LEU A 116 8.32 -12.64 -13.26
C LEU A 116 8.35 -11.87 -14.57
N GLY A 117 9.54 -11.63 -15.14
CA GLY A 117 9.70 -10.90 -16.38
C GLY A 117 8.94 -11.55 -17.55
N GLY A 118 9.04 -12.87 -17.70
CA GLY A 118 8.33 -13.60 -18.75
C GLY A 118 6.82 -13.58 -18.56
N GLY A 119 6.33 -13.81 -17.34
CA GLY A 119 4.90 -13.79 -17.02
C GLY A 119 4.29 -12.41 -17.29
N TRP A 120 4.94 -11.36 -16.80
CA TRP A 120 4.51 -9.97 -16.98
C TRP A 120 4.52 -9.56 -18.46
N LEU A 121 5.61 -9.83 -19.20
CA LEU A 121 5.68 -9.53 -20.64
C LEU A 121 4.59 -10.23 -21.43
N LYS A 122 4.25 -11.48 -21.09
CA LYS A 122 3.16 -12.19 -21.76
C LYS A 122 1.79 -11.56 -21.47
N GLY A 123 1.59 -11.05 -20.25
CA GLY A 123 0.42 -10.25 -19.92
C GLY A 123 0.35 -8.96 -20.74
N CYS A 124 1.47 -8.23 -20.87
CA CYS A 124 1.55 -7.03 -21.71
C CYS A 124 1.24 -7.34 -23.18
N GLU A 125 1.74 -8.45 -23.71
CA GLU A 125 1.44 -8.90 -25.09
C GLU A 125 -0.06 -9.14 -25.29
N HIS A 126 -0.71 -9.82 -24.35
CA HIS A 126 -2.15 -10.10 -24.40
C HIS A 126 -3.01 -8.84 -24.34
N VAL A 127 -2.65 -7.90 -23.45
CA VAL A 127 -3.31 -6.60 -23.37
C VAL A 127 -3.09 -5.84 -24.68
N LYS A 128 -1.85 -5.76 -25.18
CA LYS A 128 -1.54 -5.03 -26.41
C LYS A 128 -2.25 -5.60 -27.64
N ALA A 129 -2.35 -6.93 -27.75
CA ALA A 129 -3.04 -7.59 -28.85
C ALA A 129 -4.54 -7.25 -28.93
N ASN A 130 -5.14 -6.84 -27.80
CA ASN A 130 -6.55 -6.47 -27.69
C ASN A 130 -6.71 -5.00 -27.26
N ALA A 131 -5.64 -4.21 -27.39
CA ALA A 131 -5.65 -2.80 -27.08
C ALA A 131 -6.44 -2.07 -28.16
N ASP A 132 -7.73 -1.95 -27.92
CA ASP A 132 -8.58 -1.00 -28.61
C ASP A 132 -8.53 0.32 -27.85
N GLY A 133 -8.60 1.44 -28.57
CA GLY A 133 -8.53 2.77 -28.00
C GLY A 133 -9.64 3.05 -26.97
N ASP A 134 -10.82 2.45 -27.16
CA ASP A 134 -11.94 2.63 -26.24
C ASP A 134 -11.75 1.91 -24.88
N ARG A 135 -10.77 1.00 -24.78
CA ARG A 135 -10.57 0.15 -23.61
C ARG A 135 -9.52 0.69 -22.66
N VAL A 136 -9.74 0.52 -21.36
CA VAL A 136 -8.68 0.71 -20.36
C VAL A 136 -7.82 -0.55 -20.33
N ASN A 137 -6.59 -0.41 -20.83
CA ASN A 137 -5.61 -1.48 -20.97
C ASN A 137 -4.76 -1.59 -19.69
N ARG A 138 -4.88 -2.70 -18.96
CA ARG A 138 -4.18 -2.87 -17.67
C ARG A 138 -3.69 -4.30 -17.46
N VAL A 139 -2.44 -4.43 -17.03
CA VAL A 139 -1.88 -5.67 -16.49
C VAL A 139 -1.98 -5.63 -14.97
N LEU A 140 -2.51 -6.69 -14.36
CA LEU A 140 -2.55 -6.88 -12.91
C LEU A 140 -1.56 -7.99 -12.54
N LEU A 141 -0.41 -7.62 -11.99
CA LEU A 141 0.67 -8.54 -11.61
C LEU A 141 0.54 -8.90 -10.13
N LEU A 142 0.26 -10.17 -9.83
CA LEU A 142 0.09 -10.71 -8.48
C LEU A 142 1.31 -11.57 -8.14
N THR A 143 2.10 -11.19 -7.15
CA THR A 143 3.34 -11.91 -6.78
C THR A 143 3.76 -11.69 -5.33
N ASP A 144 4.43 -12.66 -4.72
CA ASP A 144 5.06 -12.55 -3.41
C ASP A 144 6.59 -12.55 -3.48
N GLY A 145 7.15 -12.47 -4.70
CA GLY A 145 8.44 -13.08 -4.99
C GLY A 145 9.39 -12.27 -5.85
N HIS A 146 10.66 -12.65 -5.74
CA HIS A 146 11.81 -12.09 -6.44
C HIS A 146 11.92 -12.69 -7.84
N ALA A 147 12.16 -11.87 -8.86
CA ALA A 147 12.55 -12.39 -10.18
C ALA A 147 13.84 -13.21 -10.05
N ASN A 148 13.76 -14.52 -10.21
CA ASN A 148 14.89 -15.45 -10.03
C ASN A 148 15.18 -16.30 -11.28
N VAL A 149 14.27 -16.30 -12.27
CA VAL A 149 14.42 -16.93 -13.57
C VAL A 149 14.13 -15.91 -14.67
N GLY A 150 14.90 -15.96 -15.77
CA GLY A 150 14.75 -15.01 -16.88
C GLY A 150 15.47 -13.68 -16.63
N ILE A 151 14.83 -12.56 -17.00
CA ILE A 151 15.35 -11.22 -16.72
C ILE A 151 15.08 -10.90 -15.25
N THR A 152 16.13 -10.82 -14.45
CA THR A 152 16.07 -10.57 -13.00
C THR A 152 16.56 -9.17 -12.62
N ASP A 153 17.17 -8.44 -13.56
CA ASP A 153 17.64 -7.08 -13.34
C ASP A 153 16.44 -6.14 -13.19
N LYS A 154 16.35 -5.50 -12.02
CA LYS A 154 15.23 -4.60 -11.69
C LYS A 154 15.17 -3.40 -12.62
N THR A 155 16.31 -2.79 -12.93
CA THR A 155 16.40 -1.60 -13.78
C THR A 155 15.91 -1.91 -15.18
N VAL A 156 16.28 -3.07 -15.72
CA VAL A 156 15.79 -3.53 -17.02
C VAL A 156 14.28 -3.71 -17.01
N LEU A 157 13.72 -4.38 -15.99
CA LEU A 157 12.27 -4.58 -15.87
C LEU A 157 11.50 -3.27 -15.71
N ILE A 158 12.00 -2.33 -14.90
CA ILE A 158 11.41 -1.00 -14.70
C ILE A 158 11.44 -0.19 -16.00
N ASN A 159 12.57 -0.14 -16.70
CA ASN A 159 12.68 0.56 -17.99
C ASN A 159 11.78 -0.08 -19.06
N THR A 160 11.65 -1.41 -19.06
CA THR A 160 10.72 -2.10 -19.95
C THR A 160 9.27 -1.74 -19.59
N ALA A 161 8.95 -1.63 -18.29
CA ALA A 161 7.62 -1.25 -17.83
C ALA A 161 7.26 0.17 -18.27
N GLN A 162 8.24 1.07 -18.26
CA GLN A 162 8.11 2.41 -18.83
C GLN A 162 7.80 2.36 -20.34
N GLN A 163 8.57 1.59 -21.11
CA GLN A 163 8.33 1.42 -22.54
C GLN A 163 6.93 0.87 -22.83
N LYS A 164 6.43 -0.06 -22.01
CA LYS A 164 5.06 -0.58 -22.15
C LYS A 164 3.99 0.44 -21.78
N ALA A 165 4.25 1.32 -20.83
CA ALA A 165 3.38 2.46 -20.54
C ALA A 165 3.23 3.39 -21.76
N GLU A 166 4.34 3.68 -22.45
CA GLU A 166 4.37 4.49 -23.68
C GLU A 166 3.59 3.80 -24.83
N GLU A 167 3.49 2.48 -24.82
CA GLU A 167 2.62 1.70 -25.70
C GLU A 167 1.15 1.64 -25.24
N SER A 168 0.76 2.44 -24.24
CA SER A 168 -0.56 2.49 -23.60
C SER A 168 -0.95 1.21 -22.84
N VAL A 169 0.04 0.47 -22.33
CA VAL A 169 -0.17 -0.73 -21.49
C VAL A 169 0.35 -0.45 -20.09
N ALA A 170 -0.57 -0.12 -19.18
CA ALA A 170 -0.21 0.17 -17.82
C ALA A 170 -0.20 -1.07 -16.93
N THR A 171 0.60 -1.08 -15.85
CA THR A 171 0.76 -2.23 -14.95
C THR A 171 0.50 -1.84 -13.51
N THR A 172 -0.43 -2.54 -12.86
CA THR A 172 -0.65 -2.51 -11.41
C THR A 172 -0.03 -3.76 -10.81
N THR A 173 0.75 -3.59 -9.75
CA THR A 173 1.45 -4.67 -9.04
C THR A 173 0.85 -4.90 -7.66
N LEU A 174 0.69 -6.17 -7.28
CA LEU A 174 0.12 -6.60 -6.02
C LEU A 174 1.11 -7.55 -5.33
N GLY A 175 1.73 -7.04 -4.27
CA GLY A 175 2.67 -7.76 -3.43
C GLY A 175 1.94 -8.55 -2.34
N PHE A 176 2.15 -9.86 -2.27
CA PHE A 176 1.58 -10.71 -1.22
C PHE A 176 2.66 -11.06 -0.18
N GLY A 177 2.29 -10.98 1.11
CA GLY A 177 3.16 -11.40 2.21
C GLY A 177 4.43 -10.55 2.42
N ASN A 178 5.31 -10.96 3.30
CA ASN A 178 6.44 -10.13 3.75
C ASN A 178 7.72 -10.25 2.89
N SER A 179 7.73 -11.04 1.81
CA SER A 179 8.96 -11.49 1.14
C SER A 179 9.13 -11.05 -0.32
N PHE A 180 8.23 -10.21 -0.86
CA PHE A 180 8.38 -9.68 -2.22
C PHE A 180 9.44 -8.57 -2.31
N ASN A 181 9.80 -8.20 -3.55
CA ASN A 181 10.79 -7.17 -3.87
C ASN A 181 10.10 -5.83 -4.16
N GLU A 182 10.07 -4.94 -3.16
CA GLU A 182 9.35 -3.66 -3.23
C GLU A 182 9.86 -2.77 -4.35
N ASP A 183 11.18 -2.63 -4.46
CA ASP A 183 11.78 -1.73 -5.45
C ASP A 183 11.38 -2.13 -6.87
N LEU A 184 11.30 -3.43 -7.10
CA LEU A 184 10.86 -3.96 -8.38
C LEU A 184 9.37 -3.68 -8.59
N LEU A 185 8.50 -4.05 -7.65
CA LEU A 185 7.05 -3.93 -7.86
C LEU A 185 6.55 -2.49 -7.85
N ILE A 186 7.04 -1.67 -6.92
CA ILE A 186 6.74 -0.24 -6.85
C ILE A 186 7.36 0.47 -8.05
N GLY A 187 8.62 0.16 -8.39
CA GLY A 187 9.30 0.71 -9.56
C GLY A 187 8.55 0.42 -10.85
N MET A 188 8.13 -0.84 -11.05
CA MET A 188 7.34 -1.25 -12.23
C MET A 188 5.98 -0.59 -12.26
N ALA A 189 5.24 -0.52 -11.15
CA ALA A 189 3.94 0.15 -11.09
C ALA A 189 4.06 1.63 -11.46
N ARG A 190 5.02 2.34 -10.84
CA ARG A 190 5.28 3.77 -11.13
C ARG A 190 5.69 3.98 -12.58
N ALA A 191 6.63 3.19 -13.08
CA ALA A 191 7.12 3.30 -14.45
C ALA A 191 6.03 2.99 -15.47
N ALA A 192 5.16 2.02 -15.17
CA ALA A 192 4.04 1.63 -16.02
C ALA A 192 2.80 2.52 -15.89
N GLY A 193 2.81 3.58 -15.07
CA GLY A 193 1.62 4.42 -14.84
C GLY A 193 0.45 3.68 -14.18
N GLY A 194 0.72 2.62 -13.39
CA GLY A 194 -0.26 1.90 -12.61
C GLY A 194 0.02 1.95 -11.12
N ASN A 195 -0.68 1.09 -10.37
CA ASN A 195 -0.70 1.17 -8.90
C ASN A 195 0.10 0.05 -8.23
N PHE A 196 0.60 0.29 -7.02
CA PHE A 196 1.15 -0.75 -6.16
C PHE A 196 0.25 -0.99 -4.95
N TYR A 197 0.03 -2.27 -4.64
CA TYR A 197 -0.71 -2.69 -3.47
C TYR A 197 0.02 -3.76 -2.68
N TYR A 198 0.05 -3.58 -1.37
CA TYR A 198 0.51 -4.58 -0.44
C TYR A 198 -0.67 -5.32 0.21
N ILE A 199 -0.66 -6.65 0.16
CA ILE A 199 -1.72 -7.52 0.69
C ILE A 199 -1.15 -8.39 1.83
N GLN A 200 -1.64 -8.13 3.05
CA GLN A 200 -1.29 -8.87 4.26
C GLN A 200 -2.32 -9.94 4.63
N SER A 201 -3.61 -9.67 4.40
CA SER A 201 -4.74 -10.55 4.76
C SER A 201 -5.72 -10.78 3.59
N PRO A 202 -6.59 -11.80 3.66
CA PRO A 202 -7.57 -12.08 2.60
C PRO A 202 -8.64 -10.98 2.46
N GLU A 203 -9.03 -10.35 3.58
CA GLU A 203 -9.94 -9.21 3.59
C GLU A 203 -9.32 -8.01 2.87
N ASP A 204 -8.00 -7.81 3.03
CA ASP A 204 -7.26 -6.75 2.32
C ASP A 204 -7.23 -7.00 0.80
N ALA A 205 -7.00 -8.24 0.38
CA ALA A 205 -6.89 -8.57 -1.05
C ALA A 205 -8.16 -8.18 -1.82
N SER A 206 -9.32 -8.63 -1.32
CA SER A 206 -10.61 -8.39 -1.99
C SER A 206 -10.97 -6.90 -1.99
N GLY A 207 -10.71 -6.18 -0.91
CA GLY A 207 -10.93 -4.73 -0.82
C GLY A 207 -9.98 -3.93 -1.73
N VAL A 208 -8.71 -4.30 -1.78
CA VAL A 208 -7.70 -3.67 -2.65
C VAL A 208 -8.08 -3.80 -4.13
N PHE A 209 -8.46 -5.00 -4.56
CA PHE A 209 -8.88 -5.24 -5.94
C PHE A 209 -10.17 -4.48 -6.29
N GLN A 210 -11.08 -4.32 -5.33
CA GLN A 210 -12.28 -3.51 -5.52
C GLN A 210 -11.92 -2.06 -5.76
N ILE A 211 -11.05 -1.49 -4.90
CA ILE A 211 -10.62 -0.10 -5.06
C ILE A 211 -9.93 0.07 -6.42
N GLU A 212 -9.02 -0.83 -6.79
CA GLU A 212 -8.36 -0.76 -8.09
C GLU A 212 -9.37 -0.84 -9.24
N LEU A 213 -10.31 -1.79 -9.19
CA LEU A 213 -11.31 -1.92 -10.24
C LEU A 213 -12.17 -0.66 -10.35
N ASP A 214 -12.63 -0.11 -9.23
CA ASP A 214 -13.44 1.11 -9.16
C ASP A 214 -12.65 2.33 -9.66
N SER A 215 -11.35 2.44 -9.33
CA SER A 215 -10.42 3.39 -9.93
C SER A 215 -10.33 3.21 -11.45
N LEU A 216 -10.17 1.97 -11.94
CA LEU A 216 -10.12 1.71 -13.39
C LEU A 216 -11.44 2.09 -14.10
N LYS A 217 -12.59 1.96 -13.42
CA LYS A 217 -13.88 2.41 -13.98
C LYS A 217 -14.00 3.94 -14.03
N SER A 218 -13.30 4.63 -13.13
CA SER A 218 -13.38 6.08 -12.96
C SER A 218 -12.29 6.85 -13.70
N VAL A 219 -11.42 6.19 -14.47
CA VAL A 219 -10.40 6.86 -15.31
C VAL A 219 -11.10 7.75 -16.36
N VAL A 220 -10.88 9.06 -16.25
CA VAL A 220 -11.43 10.07 -17.18
C VAL A 220 -10.39 10.52 -18.20
N ALA A 221 -9.12 10.57 -17.79
CA ALA A 221 -8.01 10.90 -18.67
C ALA A 221 -6.79 10.03 -18.35
N GLN A 222 -6.04 9.68 -19.38
CA GLN A 222 -4.82 8.87 -19.28
C GLN A 222 -3.59 9.68 -19.68
N ASN A 223 -2.43 9.23 -19.20
CA ASN A 223 -1.12 9.76 -19.62
C ASN A 223 -0.96 11.28 -19.46
N LEU A 224 -1.52 11.88 -18.39
CA LEU A 224 -1.36 13.31 -18.13
C LEU A 224 0.13 13.64 -18.02
N SER A 225 0.58 14.55 -18.89
CA SER A 225 1.92 15.13 -18.86
C SER A 225 1.83 16.65 -18.88
N VAL A 226 2.81 17.32 -18.27
CA VAL A 226 2.88 18.77 -18.13
C VAL A 226 4.25 19.26 -18.56
N THR A 227 4.31 20.02 -19.65
CA THR A 227 5.51 20.74 -20.06
C THR A 227 5.56 22.09 -19.35
N ILE A 228 6.69 22.39 -18.69
CA ILE A 228 6.88 23.61 -17.93
C ILE A 228 7.76 24.56 -18.75
N SER A 229 7.23 25.75 -19.06
CA SER A 229 7.92 26.80 -19.80
C SER A 229 8.05 28.06 -18.93
N PRO A 230 9.23 28.34 -18.34
CA PRO A 230 9.47 29.58 -17.60
C PRO A 230 9.27 30.83 -18.47
N ASP A 231 8.84 31.94 -17.87
CA ASP A 231 8.82 33.25 -18.54
C ASP A 231 10.19 33.93 -18.43
N GLU A 232 11.07 33.62 -19.38
CA GLU A 232 12.46 34.11 -19.39
C GLU A 232 12.59 35.64 -19.35
N GLN A 233 11.59 36.39 -19.85
CA GLN A 233 11.65 37.85 -19.87
C GLN A 233 11.49 38.46 -18.48
N GLN A 234 10.69 37.82 -17.62
CA GLN A 234 10.34 38.33 -16.30
C GLN A 234 11.16 37.67 -15.19
N THR A 235 11.51 36.39 -15.34
CA THR A 235 12.19 35.62 -14.30
C THR A 235 13.72 35.69 -14.40
N GLY A 236 14.28 36.03 -15.57
CA GLY A 236 15.73 36.03 -15.80
C GLY A 236 16.37 34.63 -15.73
N ALA A 237 17.28 34.33 -16.65
CA ALA A 237 17.81 32.98 -16.83
C ALA A 237 18.58 32.40 -15.62
N ASP A 238 19.23 33.24 -14.81
CA ASP A 238 20.24 32.78 -13.85
C ASP A 238 19.72 32.57 -12.41
N ASN A 239 18.52 33.03 -12.07
CA ASN A 239 18.03 33.07 -10.67
C ASN A 239 16.58 32.57 -10.48
N PHE A 240 15.99 31.97 -11.52
CA PHE A 240 14.70 31.30 -11.42
C PHE A 240 14.89 29.79 -11.44
N ALA A 241 14.59 29.13 -10.32
CA ALA A 241 14.75 27.69 -10.19
C ALA A 241 13.40 27.01 -9.95
N ILE A 242 13.18 25.91 -10.66
CA ILE A 242 12.01 25.06 -10.53
C ILE A 242 12.43 23.74 -9.88
N GLY A 243 11.93 23.48 -8.67
CA GLY A 243 12.11 22.21 -7.97
C GLY A 243 10.96 21.24 -8.26
N LEU A 244 11.28 20.12 -8.89
CA LEU A 244 10.35 19.02 -9.23
C LEU A 244 10.78 17.70 -8.58
N ARG A 245 11.33 17.78 -7.36
CA ARG A 245 11.92 16.64 -6.66
C ARG A 245 10.92 15.48 -6.59
N GLY A 246 11.36 14.31 -7.07
CA GLY A 246 10.63 13.06 -6.98
C GLY A 246 9.50 12.87 -8.00
N TYR A 247 9.30 13.80 -8.94
CA TYR A 247 8.50 13.54 -10.15
C TYR A 247 9.35 12.90 -11.25
N ARG A 248 8.71 12.09 -12.09
CA ARG A 248 9.32 11.63 -13.34
C ARG A 248 9.37 12.82 -14.30
N THR A 249 10.57 13.20 -14.70
CA THR A 249 10.80 14.28 -15.65
C THR A 249 11.63 13.80 -16.84
N GLU A 250 11.35 14.37 -18.00
CA GLU A 250 12.16 14.22 -19.21
C GLU A 250 12.38 15.58 -19.86
N THR A 251 13.37 15.67 -20.73
CA THR A 251 13.60 16.86 -21.55
C THR A 251 13.11 16.57 -22.95
N ASN A 252 12.15 17.36 -23.44
CA ASN A 252 11.64 17.19 -24.80
C ASN A 252 12.64 17.69 -25.85
N ALA A 253 12.31 17.51 -27.13
CA ALA A 253 13.15 17.93 -28.25
C ALA A 253 13.46 19.44 -28.26
N ASP A 254 12.60 20.26 -27.66
CA ASP A 254 12.76 21.71 -27.55
C ASP A 254 13.55 22.14 -26.30
N GLY A 255 14.11 21.20 -25.54
CA GLY A 255 14.86 21.48 -24.32
C GLY A 255 14.00 21.81 -23.10
N LYS A 256 12.66 21.63 -23.18
CA LYS A 256 11.74 21.92 -22.08
C LYS A 256 11.54 20.70 -21.18
N THR A 257 11.34 20.97 -19.89
CA THR A 257 11.05 19.93 -18.90
C THR A 257 9.60 19.46 -19.01
N VAL A 258 9.41 18.17 -19.20
CA VAL A 258 8.11 17.49 -19.20
C VAL A 258 8.00 16.67 -17.93
N VAL A 259 6.89 16.82 -17.21
CA VAL A 259 6.57 16.09 -15.99
C VAL A 259 5.44 15.11 -16.27
N HIS A 260 5.63 13.83 -15.96
CA HIS A 260 4.59 12.81 -16.15
C HIS A 260 3.82 12.60 -14.85
N LEU A 261 2.51 12.80 -14.90
CA LEU A 261 1.60 12.62 -13.77
C LEU A 261 0.79 11.33 -13.90
N GLY A 262 0.58 10.80 -15.11
CA GLY A 262 -0.12 9.53 -15.35
C GLY A 262 -1.65 9.70 -15.40
N ASP A 263 -2.41 8.69 -14.94
CA ASP A 263 -3.86 8.70 -15.08
C ASP A 263 -4.56 9.68 -14.11
N VAL A 264 -5.71 10.21 -14.55
CA VAL A 264 -6.62 11.10 -13.82
C VAL A 264 -7.99 10.44 -13.68
N TYR A 265 -8.48 10.39 -12.45
CA TYR A 265 -9.72 9.72 -12.05
C TYR A 265 -10.84 10.72 -11.78
N ALA A 266 -12.09 10.30 -11.93
CA ALA A 266 -13.27 11.16 -11.77
C ALA A 266 -13.43 11.74 -10.36
N SER A 267 -13.03 10.98 -9.34
CA SER A 267 -13.19 11.30 -7.92
C SER A 267 -11.92 11.82 -7.27
N GLU A 268 -10.86 12.08 -8.05
CA GLU A 268 -9.56 12.45 -7.52
C GLU A 268 -8.93 13.60 -8.31
N ASP A 269 -8.36 14.53 -7.55
CA ASP A 269 -7.54 15.58 -8.11
C ASP A 269 -6.12 15.09 -8.33
N LYS A 270 -5.59 15.25 -9.54
CA LYS A 270 -4.16 15.05 -9.77
C LYS A 270 -3.40 16.31 -9.39
N LEU A 271 -2.38 16.16 -8.57
CA LEU A 271 -1.60 17.27 -8.01
C LEU A 271 -0.19 17.31 -8.58
N LEU A 272 0.28 18.52 -8.86
CA LEU A 272 1.67 18.84 -9.17
C LEU A 272 2.13 19.95 -8.23
N ALA A 273 3.01 19.58 -7.30
CA ALA A 273 3.67 20.51 -6.39
C ALA A 273 5.03 20.93 -6.97
N VAL A 274 5.25 22.23 -7.08
CA VAL A 274 6.45 22.84 -7.66
C VAL A 274 7.05 23.82 -6.67
N GLU A 275 8.35 23.72 -6.42
CA GLU A 275 9.09 24.74 -5.67
C GLU A 275 9.62 25.79 -6.64
N LEU A 276 9.42 27.06 -6.33
CA LEU A 276 9.84 28.17 -7.16
C LEU A 276 10.77 29.09 -6.37
N GLN A 277 12.00 29.23 -6.85
CA GLN A 277 12.87 30.33 -6.42
C GLN A 277 12.67 31.49 -7.39
N ILE A 278 12.16 32.60 -6.87
CA ILE A 278 11.77 33.77 -7.64
C ILE A 278 12.74 34.91 -7.29
N PRO A 279 13.37 35.55 -8.30
CA PRO A 279 14.23 36.71 -8.04
C PRO A 279 13.41 37.90 -7.54
N ALA A 280 14.09 38.89 -6.98
CA ALA A 280 13.46 40.11 -6.49
C ALA A 280 12.58 40.77 -7.56
N PRO A 281 11.24 40.81 -7.39
CA PRO A 281 10.37 41.45 -8.36
C PRO A 281 10.69 42.94 -8.47
N LYS A 282 10.73 43.47 -9.70
CA LYS A 282 11.12 44.87 -9.96
C LYS A 282 9.96 45.87 -9.84
N ALA A 283 8.73 45.40 -10.00
CA ALA A 283 7.53 46.22 -10.02
C ALA A 283 6.37 45.49 -9.34
N THR A 284 5.38 46.26 -8.88
CA THR A 284 4.11 45.73 -8.38
C THR A 284 3.19 45.36 -9.55
N GLY A 285 2.20 44.50 -9.27
CA GLY A 285 1.28 43.96 -10.26
C GLY A 285 1.43 42.45 -10.46
N PRO A 286 0.69 41.85 -11.41
CA PRO A 286 0.83 40.43 -11.71
C PRO A 286 2.19 40.17 -12.35
N LEU A 287 2.97 39.27 -11.73
CA LEU A 287 4.23 38.76 -12.27
C LEU A 287 3.99 37.40 -12.93
N PRO A 288 4.05 37.31 -14.27
CA PRO A 288 4.08 36.02 -14.96
C PRO A 288 5.34 35.24 -14.58
N LEU A 289 5.18 33.97 -14.23
CA LEU A 289 6.30 33.11 -13.81
C LEU A 289 6.60 32.03 -14.84
N LEU A 290 5.55 31.32 -15.27
CA LEU A 290 5.69 30.18 -16.17
C LEU A 290 4.36 29.88 -16.86
N THR A 291 4.44 29.11 -17.93
CA THR A 291 3.31 28.52 -18.63
C THR A 291 3.38 27.01 -18.52
N LEU A 292 2.26 26.38 -18.16
CA LEU A 292 2.11 24.93 -18.09
C LEU A 292 1.28 24.44 -19.27
N ASP A 293 1.91 23.73 -20.19
CA ASP A 293 1.22 23.08 -21.31
C ASP A 293 0.98 21.61 -20.94
N TYR A 294 -0.28 21.22 -20.77
CA TYR A 294 -0.64 19.87 -20.36
C TYR A 294 -1.32 19.10 -21.48
N HIS A 295 -1.01 17.81 -21.55
CA HIS A 295 -1.50 16.88 -22.56
C HIS A 295 -2.07 15.64 -21.85
N PHE A 296 -3.18 15.12 -22.33
CA PHE A 296 -3.80 13.90 -21.81
C PHE A 296 -4.62 13.21 -22.90
N ASP A 297 -4.85 11.90 -22.74
CA ASP A 297 -5.73 11.12 -23.61
C ASP A 297 -7.10 11.00 -22.93
N GLY A 298 -8.14 11.61 -23.51
CA GLY A 298 -9.49 11.59 -22.95
C GLY A 298 -10.54 11.14 -23.97
N ILE A 299 -11.71 10.71 -23.51
CA ILE A 299 -12.83 10.36 -24.41
C ILE A 299 -13.82 11.51 -24.47
N ILE A 300 -13.99 12.08 -25.67
CA ILE A 300 -15.01 13.07 -25.97
C ILE A 300 -15.92 12.47 -27.04
N GLY A 301 -17.20 12.27 -26.71
CA GLY A 301 -18.19 11.78 -27.68
C GLY A 301 -17.92 10.36 -28.23
N LYS A 302 -17.30 9.46 -27.43
CA LYS A 302 -16.89 8.08 -27.81
C LYS A 302 -15.69 7.99 -28.76
N ILE A 303 -14.93 9.07 -28.92
CA ILE A 303 -13.66 9.09 -29.65
C ILE A 303 -12.57 9.49 -28.65
N ILE A 304 -11.39 8.85 -28.73
CA ILE A 304 -10.22 9.38 -28.01
C ILE A 304 -9.79 10.65 -28.70
N GLU A 305 -9.80 11.75 -27.95
CA GLU A 305 -9.17 12.99 -28.36
C GLU A 305 -7.98 13.23 -27.46
N HIS A 306 -6.86 13.64 -28.07
CA HIS A 306 -5.74 14.20 -27.34
C HIS A 306 -6.17 15.57 -26.82
N GLY A 307 -6.46 15.62 -25.52
CA GLY A 307 -6.78 16.85 -24.83
C GLY A 307 -5.50 17.61 -24.56
N THR A 308 -5.48 18.88 -24.96
CA THR A 308 -4.41 19.80 -24.60
C THR A 308 -4.97 21.01 -23.90
N GLY A 309 -4.15 21.64 -23.08
CA GLY A 309 -4.48 22.95 -22.54
C GLY A 309 -3.25 23.65 -22.02
N THR A 310 -3.40 24.96 -21.86
CA THR A 310 -2.33 25.85 -21.42
C THR A 310 -2.81 26.60 -20.19
N LEU A 311 -2.00 26.60 -19.13
CA LEU A 311 -2.25 27.34 -17.90
C LEU A 311 -1.13 28.35 -17.69
N PRO A 312 -1.37 29.65 -17.95
CA PRO A 312 -0.44 30.70 -17.56
C PRO A 312 -0.47 30.86 -16.03
N VAL A 313 0.70 30.87 -15.40
CA VAL A 313 0.86 31.00 -13.96
C VAL A 313 1.48 32.36 -13.65
N ALA A 314 0.72 33.18 -12.93
CA ALA A 314 1.17 34.49 -12.45
C ALA A 314 0.84 34.66 -10.97
N ILE A 315 1.73 35.36 -10.25
CA ILE A 315 1.57 35.70 -8.83
C ILE A 315 1.45 37.23 -8.67
N PRO A 316 0.56 37.74 -7.80
CA PRO A 316 0.51 39.16 -7.53
C PRO A 316 1.73 39.60 -6.72
N VAL A 317 2.31 40.74 -7.08
CA VAL A 317 3.38 41.42 -6.37
C VAL A 317 2.86 42.74 -5.82
N GLY A 318 3.06 42.97 -4.52
CA GLY A 318 2.66 44.19 -3.83
C GLY A 318 3.79 44.82 -3.04
N THR A 319 3.45 45.84 -2.27
CA THR A 319 4.35 46.41 -1.26
C THR A 319 4.63 45.40 -0.13
N ILE A 320 5.65 45.66 0.69
CA ILE A 320 6.01 44.79 1.82
C ILE A 320 4.82 44.66 2.80
N ASP A 321 4.10 45.75 3.06
CA ASP A 321 2.95 45.77 3.98
C ASP A 321 1.75 45.00 3.42
N GLU A 322 1.48 45.12 2.11
CA GLU A 322 0.41 44.37 1.43
C GLU A 322 0.73 42.87 1.40
N ALA A 323 1.98 42.50 1.10
CA ALA A 323 2.42 41.12 1.10
C ALA A 323 2.39 40.49 2.51
N ALA A 324 2.78 41.24 3.54
CA ALA A 324 2.70 40.78 4.94
C ALA A 324 1.25 40.60 5.43
N SER A 325 0.32 41.39 4.89
CA SER A 325 -1.11 41.29 5.20
C SER A 325 -1.82 40.17 4.42
N ALA A 326 -1.24 39.71 3.31
CA ALA A 326 -1.74 38.58 2.54
C ALA A 326 -1.48 37.27 3.31
N ALA A 327 -2.51 36.73 3.95
CA ALA A 327 -2.40 35.51 4.73
C ALA A 327 -1.86 34.34 3.86
N PRO A 328 -0.89 33.56 4.37
CA PRO A 328 -0.47 32.31 3.73
C PRO A 328 -1.66 31.36 3.59
N THR A 329 -1.70 30.58 2.51
CA THR A 329 -2.78 29.61 2.33
C THR A 329 -2.40 28.29 3.02
N THR A 330 -2.67 28.20 4.33
CA THR A 330 -2.25 27.07 5.18
C THR A 330 -2.63 25.70 4.59
N GLY A 331 -3.83 25.56 4.03
CA GLY A 331 -4.27 24.30 3.41
C GLY A 331 -3.36 23.82 2.26
N ILE A 332 -2.86 24.74 1.43
CA ILE A 332 -1.95 24.41 0.32
C ILE A 332 -0.59 23.99 0.86
N ILE A 333 -0.10 24.69 1.88
CA ILE A 333 1.20 24.39 2.49
C ILE A 333 1.19 22.97 3.07
N VAL A 334 0.09 22.55 3.70
CA VAL A 334 -0.07 21.20 4.24
C VAL A 334 -0.07 20.15 3.12
N GLU A 335 -0.82 20.37 2.05
CA GLU A 335 -0.94 19.43 0.92
C GLU A 335 0.40 19.27 0.17
N ILE A 336 1.13 20.37 -0.08
CA ILE A 336 2.48 20.34 -0.66
C ILE A 336 3.46 19.65 0.28
N SER A 337 3.38 19.92 1.58
CA SER A 337 4.24 19.29 2.58
C SER A 337 4.06 17.77 2.60
N ARG A 338 2.83 17.26 2.47
CA ARG A 338 2.58 15.82 2.34
C ARG A 338 3.28 15.20 1.14
N ILE A 339 3.19 15.84 -0.02
CA ILE A 339 3.87 15.39 -1.25
C ILE A 339 5.39 15.39 -1.04
N ARG A 340 5.95 16.43 -0.42
CA ARG A 340 7.39 16.50 -0.10
C ARG A 340 7.86 15.44 0.88
N ILE A 341 7.11 15.23 1.96
CA ILE A 341 7.38 14.17 2.94
C ILE A 341 7.45 12.81 2.23
N ALA A 342 6.52 12.55 1.31
CA ALA A 342 6.53 11.33 0.52
C ALA A 342 7.81 11.19 -0.32
N HIS A 343 8.20 12.24 -1.06
CA HIS A 343 9.41 12.21 -1.88
C HIS A 343 10.69 12.07 -1.04
N ALA A 344 10.78 12.74 0.11
CA ALA A 344 11.93 12.63 1.00
C ALA A 344 12.06 11.22 1.61
N LYS A 345 10.95 10.54 1.92
CA LYS A 345 10.98 9.14 2.36
C LYS A 345 11.55 8.21 1.28
N ASP A 346 11.19 8.43 0.01
CA ASP A 346 11.75 7.68 -1.13
C ASP A 346 13.26 7.93 -1.27
N GLU A 347 13.67 9.20 -1.28
CA GLU A 347 15.07 9.61 -1.44
C GLU A 347 15.94 9.07 -0.30
N ALA A 348 15.45 9.12 0.94
CA ALA A 348 16.13 8.57 2.10
C ALA A 348 16.33 7.06 2.01
N VAL A 349 15.35 6.33 1.48
CA VAL A 349 15.49 4.88 1.23
C VAL A 349 16.56 4.61 0.18
N GLU A 350 16.59 5.38 -0.91
CA GLU A 350 17.58 5.23 -1.99
C GLU A 350 19.00 5.57 -1.54
N MET A 351 19.16 6.64 -0.76
CA MET A 351 20.44 6.99 -0.13
C MET A 351 20.89 5.88 0.82
N ALA A 352 20.01 5.37 1.68
CA ALA A 352 20.34 4.27 2.59
C ALA A 352 20.78 2.99 1.84
N ASP A 353 20.14 2.67 0.72
CA ASP A 353 20.53 1.53 -0.14
C ASP A 353 21.89 1.66 -0.77
N SER A 354 22.24 2.87 -1.21
CA SER A 354 23.57 3.16 -1.74
C SER A 354 24.65 3.16 -0.64
N GLY A 355 24.26 2.96 0.62
CA GLY A 355 25.14 2.91 1.79
C GLY A 355 25.28 4.25 2.50
N ASP A 356 24.72 5.34 1.95
CA ASP A 356 24.74 6.69 2.52
C ASP A 356 23.64 6.88 3.58
N ASN A 357 23.75 6.13 4.66
CA ASN A 357 22.83 6.23 5.80
C ASN A 357 22.91 7.60 6.50
N ALA A 358 24.09 8.22 6.50
CA ALA A 358 24.28 9.53 7.13
C ALA A 358 23.60 10.64 6.32
N GLY A 359 23.76 10.65 5.00
CA GLY A 359 23.05 11.55 4.09
C GLY A 359 21.54 11.34 4.12
N ALA A 360 21.08 10.09 4.13
CA ALA A 360 19.66 9.74 4.27
C ALA A 360 19.03 10.33 5.55
N ALA A 361 19.65 10.07 6.72
CA ALA A 361 19.15 10.58 7.99
C ALA A 361 19.22 12.12 8.07
N LYS A 362 20.28 12.72 7.52
CA LYS A 362 20.41 14.18 7.45
C LYS A 362 19.31 14.80 6.60
N SER A 363 19.04 14.26 5.42
CA SER A 363 17.99 14.78 4.52
C SER A 363 16.61 14.78 5.19
N LEU A 364 16.25 13.71 5.91
CA LEU A 364 15.01 13.66 6.68
C LEU A 364 14.96 14.73 7.79
N ARG A 365 16.07 14.95 8.50
CA ARG A 365 16.15 16.00 9.56
C ARG A 365 16.12 17.41 8.98
N ASP A 366 16.79 17.66 7.87
CA ASP A 366 16.74 18.95 7.17
C ASP A 366 15.29 19.26 6.73
N LEU A 367 14.54 18.25 6.26
CA LEU A 367 13.11 18.39 5.99
C LEU A 367 12.31 18.68 7.27
N ILE A 368 12.56 17.97 8.37
CA ILE A 368 11.90 18.22 9.66
C ILE A 368 12.10 19.69 10.09
N THR A 369 13.33 20.19 10.04
CA THR A 369 13.63 21.59 10.35
C THR A 369 12.87 22.53 9.42
N SER A 370 12.83 22.25 8.11
CA SER A 370 12.07 23.07 7.16
C SER A 370 10.57 23.10 7.45
N LEU A 371 9.96 21.96 7.83
CA LEU A 371 8.55 21.89 8.24
C LEU A 371 8.32 22.66 9.55
N GLN A 372 9.28 22.61 10.46
CA GLN A 372 9.23 23.30 11.75
C GLN A 372 9.33 24.82 11.61
N ASP A 373 10.24 25.31 10.77
CA ASP A 373 10.43 26.73 10.47
C ASP A 373 9.20 27.35 9.80
N ARG A 374 8.41 26.52 9.09
CA ARG A 374 7.12 26.90 8.50
C ARG A 374 5.95 26.84 9.48
N GLY A 375 6.19 26.47 10.74
CA GLY A 375 5.16 26.36 11.78
C GLY A 375 4.21 25.17 11.61
N LEU A 376 4.53 24.21 10.72
CA LEU A 376 3.62 23.12 10.38
C LEU A 376 3.53 22.03 11.45
N GLN A 377 4.41 22.06 12.46
CA GLN A 377 4.26 21.25 13.67
C GLN A 377 2.97 21.53 14.44
N GLU A 378 2.32 22.68 14.20
CA GLU A 378 1.00 23.02 14.73
C GLU A 378 -0.14 22.45 13.88
N THR A 379 0.15 21.79 12.75
CA THR A 379 -0.85 20.99 12.03
C THR A 379 -0.73 19.53 12.46
N PHE A 380 -1.74 19.00 13.14
CA PHE A 380 -1.72 17.62 13.67
C PHE A 380 -1.22 16.57 12.67
N GLU A 381 -1.73 16.60 11.44
CA GLU A 381 -1.34 15.62 10.41
C GLU A 381 0.16 15.70 10.06
N ILE A 382 0.74 16.89 10.02
CA ILE A 382 2.18 17.09 9.73
C ILE A 382 3.02 16.80 10.97
N ALA A 383 2.53 17.14 12.17
CA ALA A 383 3.19 16.82 13.42
C ALA A 383 3.40 15.31 13.60
N GLU A 384 2.38 14.50 13.26
CA GLU A 384 2.53 13.03 13.24
C GLU A 384 3.59 12.56 12.23
N GLU A 385 3.67 13.19 11.05
CA GLU A 385 4.68 12.84 10.05
C GLU A 385 6.10 13.27 10.49
N ILE A 386 6.25 14.40 11.18
CA ILE A 386 7.54 14.84 11.75
C ILE A 386 8.08 13.79 12.73
N ASP A 387 7.25 13.31 13.66
CA ASP A 387 7.66 12.27 14.62
C ASP A 387 8.09 10.97 13.91
N GLN A 388 7.38 10.60 12.85
CA GLN A 388 7.76 9.46 12.03
C GLN A 388 9.08 9.65 11.31
N LEU A 389 9.28 10.80 10.65
CA LEU A 389 10.53 11.11 9.95
C LEU A 389 11.72 11.06 10.92
N GLU A 390 11.57 11.57 12.14
CA GLU A 390 12.62 11.53 13.16
C GLU A 390 12.91 10.08 13.60
N HIS A 391 11.85 9.29 13.83
CA HIS A 391 11.99 7.87 14.12
C HIS A 391 12.77 7.12 13.02
N TYR A 392 12.46 7.38 11.76
CA TYR A 392 13.17 6.77 10.63
C TYR A 392 14.62 7.26 10.51
N ALA A 393 14.87 8.57 10.65
CA ALA A 393 16.22 9.13 10.63
C ALA A 393 17.13 8.46 11.67
N GLN A 394 16.62 8.26 12.89
CA GLN A 394 17.37 7.57 13.96
C GLN A 394 17.64 6.10 13.63
N ARG A 395 16.68 5.38 13.05
CA ARG A 395 16.87 3.96 12.68
C ARG A 395 17.85 3.78 11.52
N ILE A 396 17.77 4.66 10.51
CA ILE A 396 18.69 4.69 9.37
C ILE A 396 20.12 4.93 9.87
N GLU A 397 20.32 5.94 10.72
CA GLU A 397 21.64 6.29 11.28
C GLU A 397 22.25 5.14 12.10
N ARG A 398 21.42 4.44 12.88
CA ARG A 398 21.84 3.25 13.66
C ARG A 398 22.06 2.00 12.81
N LYS A 399 21.91 2.07 11.48
CA LYS A 399 21.96 0.93 10.55
C LYS A 399 20.98 -0.18 10.93
N GLN A 400 19.87 0.19 11.57
CA GLN A 400 18.77 -0.71 11.96
C GLN A 400 17.64 -0.68 10.91
N MET A 401 18.02 -0.48 9.65
CA MET A 401 17.14 -0.59 8.49
C MET A 401 16.97 -2.06 8.13
N GLY A 402 16.11 -2.75 8.87
CA GLY A 402 15.60 -4.05 8.46
C GLY A 402 14.68 -3.91 7.24
N THR A 403 14.41 -5.03 6.56
CA THR A 403 13.52 -5.08 5.39
C THR A 403 12.12 -4.57 5.71
N ASP A 404 11.67 -4.70 6.96
CA ASP A 404 10.40 -4.21 7.50
C ASP A 404 10.29 -2.67 7.46
N VAL A 405 11.30 -1.95 7.94
CA VAL A 405 11.31 -0.47 8.02
C VAL A 405 11.33 0.14 6.62
N ARG A 406 12.16 -0.46 5.77
CA ARG A 406 12.28 -0.12 4.37
C ARG A 406 10.93 -0.26 3.66
N LYS A 407 10.27 -1.40 3.86
CA LYS A 407 8.93 -1.69 3.31
C LYS A 407 7.92 -0.66 3.76
N GLU A 408 7.91 -0.35 5.06
CA GLU A 408 7.00 0.63 5.63
C GLU A 408 7.22 2.03 5.05
N LEU A 409 8.47 2.49 4.94
CA LEU A 409 8.81 3.78 4.34
C LEU A 409 8.38 3.89 2.88
N ARG A 410 8.66 2.86 2.08
CA ARG A 410 8.29 2.81 0.66
C ARG A 410 6.77 2.77 0.47
N ASP A 411 6.06 1.98 1.28
CA ASP A 411 4.60 1.94 1.23
C ASP A 411 4.00 3.29 1.65
N GLN A 412 4.42 3.86 2.78
CA GLN A 412 3.92 5.18 3.24
C GLN A 412 4.17 6.28 2.20
N SER A 413 5.37 6.32 1.62
CA SER A 413 5.70 7.26 0.54
C SER A 413 4.82 7.06 -0.70
N TYR A 414 4.51 5.82 -1.04
CA TYR A 414 3.62 5.51 -2.14
C TYR A 414 2.17 5.96 -1.83
N GLN A 415 1.64 5.62 -0.65
CA GLN A 415 0.28 6.00 -0.24
C GLN A 415 0.08 7.51 -0.15
N ALA A 416 1.05 8.24 0.39
CA ALA A 416 0.99 9.70 0.53
C ALA A 416 0.92 10.45 -0.82
N ARG A 417 1.36 9.82 -1.93
CA ARG A 417 1.25 10.38 -3.29
C ARG A 417 0.04 9.88 -4.06
N SER A 418 -0.45 8.69 -3.73
CA SER A 418 -1.40 7.99 -4.58
C SER A 418 -2.88 8.24 -4.24
N ARG A 419 -3.24 8.92 -3.13
CA ARG A 419 -4.66 9.09 -2.73
C ARG A 419 -4.96 10.31 -1.85
N SER A 420 -6.16 10.87 -2.04
CA SER A 420 -6.83 11.71 -1.04
C SER A 420 -7.41 10.88 0.13
N ASN A 421 -7.53 11.51 1.30
CA ASN A 421 -7.84 10.91 2.61
C ASN A 421 -9.08 9.98 2.69
N ALA A 422 -10.00 9.98 1.72
CA ALA A 422 -11.28 9.27 1.79
C ALA A 422 -11.17 7.73 1.64
N ASP A 423 -10.21 7.23 0.85
CA ASP A 423 -10.04 5.78 0.59
C ASP A 423 -9.06 5.10 1.55
N LEU A 424 -8.50 5.84 2.51
CA LEU A 424 -7.48 5.39 3.47
C LEU A 424 -8.06 4.66 4.70
N ALA A 425 -9.34 4.27 4.67
CA ALA A 425 -10.06 3.76 5.82
C ALA A 425 -9.76 2.29 6.21
N GLY A 426 -8.76 1.64 5.60
CA GLY A 426 -8.55 0.19 5.74
C GLY A 426 -7.14 -0.29 6.09
N ARG A 427 -6.10 0.56 6.09
CA ARG A 427 -4.72 0.03 6.12
C ARG A 427 -4.03 0.31 7.46
N GLY A 428 -4.17 -0.66 8.37
CA GLY A 428 -3.49 -0.66 9.65
C GLY A 428 -2.09 -1.24 9.53
N VAL A 429 -1.06 -0.42 9.72
CA VAL A 429 0.30 -0.90 9.99
C VAL A 429 0.29 -1.58 11.36
N SER A 430 0.29 -2.92 11.40
CA SER A 430 0.52 -3.69 12.63
C SER A 430 1.95 -4.21 12.69
N THR A 431 2.92 -3.32 12.91
CA THR A 431 4.28 -3.69 13.32
C THR A 431 4.60 -3.29 14.77
N ALA A 432 3.66 -2.62 15.47
CA ALA A 432 3.90 -2.04 16.79
C ALA A 432 3.95 -3.05 17.95
N ALA A 433 3.54 -4.32 17.77
CA ALA A 433 3.32 -5.24 18.88
C ALA A 433 4.56 -5.43 19.78
N ASP A 434 5.76 -5.49 19.21
CA ASP A 434 6.99 -5.69 19.99
C ASP A 434 7.47 -4.41 20.67
N ALA A 435 7.31 -3.26 20.01
CA ALA A 435 7.62 -1.95 20.61
C ALA A 435 6.70 -1.66 21.80
N VAL A 436 5.38 -1.91 21.67
CA VAL A 436 4.43 -1.67 22.77
C VAL A 436 4.68 -2.60 23.96
N ARG A 437 5.13 -3.84 23.70
CA ARG A 437 5.51 -4.80 24.75
C ARG A 437 6.71 -4.37 25.57
N SER A 438 7.64 -3.62 24.96
CA SER A 438 8.86 -3.13 25.61
C SER A 438 8.63 -1.95 26.57
N LEU A 439 7.46 -1.32 26.53
CA LEU A 439 7.12 -0.21 27.43
C LEU A 439 6.99 -0.66 28.88
N ALA A 440 7.40 0.22 29.81
CA ALA A 440 7.18 0.01 31.23
C ALA A 440 5.68 -0.10 31.55
N VAL A 441 5.32 -1.07 32.40
CA VAL A 441 3.93 -1.33 32.80
C VAL A 441 3.64 -0.73 34.18
N VAL A 442 2.55 0.02 34.27
CA VAL A 442 2.03 0.59 35.52
C VAL A 442 0.61 0.09 35.78
N THR A 443 0.23 -0.07 37.05
CA THR A 443 -1.11 -0.54 37.45
C THR A 443 -2.07 0.58 37.84
N GLU A 444 -1.54 1.79 38.00
CA GLU A 444 -2.26 2.99 38.41
C GLU A 444 -1.77 4.19 37.60
N ILE A 445 -2.62 5.21 37.42
CA ILE A 445 -2.33 6.40 36.61
C ILE A 445 -1.32 7.32 37.33
N GLY A 446 -1.36 7.36 38.67
CA GLY A 446 -0.55 8.30 39.45
C GLY A 446 -0.90 9.75 39.10
N GLY A 447 0.13 10.57 38.88
CA GLY A 447 -0.02 11.97 38.44
C GLY A 447 -0.06 12.18 36.93
N GLY A 448 -0.06 11.10 36.13
CA GLY A 448 -0.06 11.19 34.67
C GLY A 448 -1.46 11.31 34.07
N VAL A 449 -1.52 11.31 32.74
CA VAL A 449 -2.75 11.41 31.95
C VAL A 449 -3.06 10.07 31.29
N GLU A 450 -4.27 9.55 31.53
CA GLU A 450 -4.73 8.29 30.95
C GLU A 450 -5.18 8.49 29.50
N LEU A 451 -4.69 7.59 28.63
CA LEU A 451 -4.94 7.56 27.20
C LEU A 451 -5.44 6.17 26.79
N ASP A 452 -6.28 6.12 25.77
CA ASP A 452 -6.78 4.88 25.16
C ASP A 452 -6.50 4.86 23.67
N CYS A 453 -5.98 3.73 23.17
CA CYS A 453 -5.73 3.52 21.75
C CYS A 453 -6.84 2.68 21.13
N TYR A 454 -7.57 3.28 20.18
CA TYR A 454 -8.73 2.67 19.54
C TYR A 454 -8.59 2.70 18.02
N ARG A 455 -9.37 1.86 17.33
CA ARG A 455 -9.42 1.84 15.87
C ARG A 455 -10.62 2.65 15.38
N GLU A 456 -10.36 3.58 14.47
CA GLU A 456 -11.37 4.39 13.80
C GLU A 456 -11.02 4.51 12.32
N GLY A 457 -11.96 4.12 11.44
CA GLY A 457 -11.71 4.13 9.99
C GLY A 457 -10.42 3.40 9.61
N GLY A 458 -10.17 2.22 10.19
CA GLY A 458 -8.96 1.42 9.93
C GLY A 458 -7.65 1.94 10.53
N LYS A 459 -7.62 3.16 11.09
CA LYS A 459 -6.42 3.78 11.69
C LYS A 459 -6.45 3.67 13.22
N LEU A 460 -5.26 3.55 13.83
CA LEU A 460 -5.09 3.61 15.28
C LEU A 460 -5.03 5.07 15.74
N ARG A 461 -5.97 5.45 16.60
CA ARG A 461 -6.14 6.78 17.19
C ARG A 461 -5.96 6.72 18.70
N ILE A 462 -5.63 7.86 19.29
CA ILE A 462 -5.48 8.03 20.73
C ILE A 462 -6.50 9.06 21.20
N ARG A 463 -7.24 8.72 22.25
CA ARG A 463 -8.14 9.63 22.95
C ARG A 463 -7.75 9.76 24.42
N VAL A 464 -8.04 10.92 24.99
CA VAL A 464 -7.81 11.18 26.42
C VAL A 464 -8.97 10.66 27.24
N LEU A 465 -8.67 9.99 28.36
CA LEU A 465 -9.67 9.51 29.31
C LEU A 465 -9.68 10.28 30.64
N SER A 466 -8.58 10.94 31.01
CA SER A 466 -8.52 11.77 32.21
C SER A 466 -9.45 12.99 32.11
N SER A 467 -10.10 13.33 33.23
CA SER A 467 -10.90 14.55 33.34
C SER A 467 -10.05 15.82 33.20
N GLY A 468 -10.61 16.86 32.58
CA GLY A 468 -9.91 18.14 32.37
C GLY A 468 -9.36 18.34 30.95
N PHE A 469 -9.52 17.33 30.08
CA PHE A 469 -9.16 17.38 28.66
C PHE A 469 -10.42 17.19 27.80
N ASP A 470 -10.39 17.75 26.59
CA ASP A 470 -11.44 17.57 25.58
C ASP A 470 -11.24 16.21 24.89
N PRO A 471 -12.21 15.27 24.98
CA PRO A 471 -12.06 13.94 24.38
C PRO A 471 -12.12 13.95 22.84
N ASP A 472 -12.62 15.02 22.24
CA ASP A 472 -12.73 15.15 20.78
C ASP A 472 -11.42 15.65 20.14
N PHE A 473 -10.47 16.12 20.95
CA PHE A 473 -9.17 16.57 20.48
C PHE A 473 -8.30 15.38 20.09
N ASN A 474 -7.64 15.50 18.93
CA ASN A 474 -6.62 14.54 18.55
C ASN A 474 -5.45 14.57 19.53
N VAL A 475 -4.79 13.42 19.74
CA VAL A 475 -3.59 13.32 20.58
C VAL A 475 -2.40 12.90 19.72
N GLN A 476 -1.40 13.77 19.62
CA GLN A 476 -0.12 13.47 19.00
C GLN A 476 0.62 12.50 19.91
N PHE A 477 0.82 11.30 19.39
CA PHE A 477 1.32 10.16 20.13
C PHE A 477 2.17 9.28 19.22
N PRO A 478 3.31 8.71 19.66
CA PRO A 478 4.20 8.02 18.74
C PRO A 478 3.52 6.80 18.09
N ARG A 479 3.41 6.81 16.76
CA ARG A 479 2.70 5.77 15.98
C ARG A 479 3.31 4.37 16.19
N ALA A 480 4.62 4.29 16.36
CA ALA A 480 5.36 3.03 16.54
C ALA A 480 4.96 2.25 17.80
N ILE A 481 4.33 2.90 18.79
CA ILE A 481 3.91 2.27 20.04
C ILE A 481 2.39 2.22 20.19
N ARG A 482 1.61 2.48 19.14
CA ARG A 482 0.14 2.38 19.17
C ARG A 482 -0.30 0.93 18.99
N ALA A 483 -1.18 0.45 19.86
CA ALA A 483 -1.81 -0.85 19.71
C ALA A 483 -3.26 -0.79 20.17
N GLU A 484 -4.14 -1.41 19.37
CA GLU A 484 -5.58 -1.39 19.60
C GLU A 484 -5.96 -1.99 20.96
N GLY A 485 -6.81 -1.28 21.70
CA GLY A 485 -7.27 -1.66 23.03
C GLY A 485 -6.27 -1.43 24.15
N VAL A 486 -5.06 -0.93 23.85
CA VAL A 486 -4.03 -0.65 24.86
C VAL A 486 -4.27 0.71 25.50
N HIS A 487 -4.22 0.73 26.83
CA HIS A 487 -4.23 1.95 27.63
C HIS A 487 -2.81 2.40 27.96
N TYR A 488 -2.60 3.71 27.99
CA TYR A 488 -1.32 4.33 28.29
C TYR A 488 -1.47 5.38 29.39
N VAL A 489 -0.36 5.66 30.07
CA VAL A 489 -0.17 6.83 30.92
C VAL A 489 0.96 7.64 30.31
N ALA A 490 0.66 8.86 29.88
CA ALA A 490 1.68 9.86 29.57
C ALA A 490 1.93 10.71 30.82
N ASP A 491 3.15 11.19 31.02
CA ASP A 491 3.45 12.06 32.16
C ASP A 491 2.66 13.39 32.06
N GLU A 492 2.50 13.94 30.86
CA GLU A 492 1.75 15.18 30.60
C GLU A 492 1.14 15.22 29.20
N LEU A 493 0.04 15.98 29.04
CA LEU A 493 -0.47 16.42 27.75
C LEU A 493 -0.37 17.95 27.64
N GLU A 494 0.40 18.43 26.67
CA GLU A 494 0.42 19.85 26.32
C GLU A 494 -0.59 20.14 25.22
N THR A 495 -1.30 21.26 25.31
CA THR A 495 -2.15 21.73 24.20
C THR A 495 -1.28 22.33 23.10
N SER A 496 -1.60 22.05 21.83
CA SER A 496 -0.93 22.71 20.70
C SER A 496 -1.07 24.23 20.80
N THR A 497 -0.16 24.96 20.17
CA THR A 497 -0.09 26.42 20.27
C THR A 497 -1.35 27.08 19.68
N ASP A 498 -1.94 26.44 18.68
CA ASP A 498 -3.19 26.85 18.04
C ASP A 498 -4.46 26.32 18.74
N GLY A 499 -4.32 25.49 19.78
CA GLY A 499 -5.43 24.98 20.57
C GLY A 499 -6.26 23.88 19.89
N THR A 500 -5.73 23.18 18.89
CA THR A 500 -6.50 22.22 18.07
C THR A 500 -6.25 20.75 18.39
N PHE A 501 -5.16 20.41 19.11
CA PHE A 501 -4.85 19.02 19.51
C PHE A 501 -3.95 18.98 20.76
N TYR A 502 -3.75 17.78 21.33
CA TYR A 502 -2.84 17.55 22.46
C TYR A 502 -1.54 16.87 22.03
N ARG A 503 -0.44 17.11 22.75
CA ARG A 503 0.87 16.48 22.56
C ARG A 503 1.22 15.67 23.80
N ALA A 504 1.42 14.37 23.64
CA ALA A 504 1.95 13.55 24.73
C ALA A 504 3.42 13.91 25.02
N LYS A 505 3.72 14.25 26.27
CA LYS A 505 5.07 14.62 26.75
C LYS A 505 5.52 13.70 27.88
N GLY A 506 6.83 13.60 28.04
CA GLY A 506 7.48 12.77 29.05
C GLY A 506 7.44 11.28 28.70
N ASP A 507 7.56 10.43 29.73
CA ASP A 507 7.54 8.99 29.57
C ASP A 507 6.13 8.49 29.30
N ILE A 508 6.02 7.60 28.31
CA ILE A 508 4.77 6.90 27.99
C ILE A 508 4.88 5.47 28.52
N LYS A 509 3.96 5.11 29.41
CA LYS A 509 3.91 3.82 30.09
C LYS A 509 2.63 3.08 29.73
N ARG A 510 2.64 1.75 29.72
CA ARG A 510 1.44 0.93 29.50
C ARG A 510 0.65 0.82 30.80
N LEU A 511 -0.64 1.11 30.76
CA LEU A 511 -1.53 0.98 31.91
C LEU A 511 -2.23 -0.38 31.88
N VAL A 512 -2.00 -1.20 32.90
CA VAL A 512 -2.69 -2.48 33.10
C VAL A 512 -3.26 -2.49 34.51
N ARG A 513 -4.54 -2.14 34.66
CA ARG A 513 -5.19 -2.09 35.98
C ARG A 513 -5.21 -3.47 36.63
N SER A 514 -4.97 -3.53 37.93
CA SER A 514 -5.06 -4.77 38.72
C SER A 514 -6.43 -5.43 38.54
N GLY A 515 -6.45 -6.63 37.95
CA GLY A 515 -7.67 -7.38 37.65
C GLY A 515 -8.22 -7.25 36.22
N THR A 516 -7.63 -6.39 35.37
CA THR A 516 -7.93 -6.32 33.93
C THR A 516 -6.91 -7.13 33.13
N ALA A 517 -7.36 -7.85 32.10
CA ALA A 517 -6.46 -8.57 31.20
C ALA A 517 -5.71 -7.56 30.32
N ASP A 518 -4.38 -7.67 30.28
CA ASP A 518 -3.57 -6.87 29.35
C ASP A 518 -3.88 -7.31 27.91
N PRO A 519 -4.36 -6.43 27.03
CA PRO A 519 -4.70 -6.75 25.64
C PRO A 519 -3.51 -7.24 24.81
N LEU A 520 -2.27 -6.96 25.23
CA LEU A 520 -1.04 -7.43 24.58
C LEU A 520 -0.45 -8.69 25.21
N THR A 521 -0.88 -9.02 26.44
CA THR A 521 -0.62 -10.35 26.97
C THR A 521 -1.42 -11.29 26.07
N PRO A 522 -0.79 -12.29 25.43
CA PRO A 522 -1.54 -13.26 24.66
C PRO A 522 -2.58 -13.83 25.59
N THR A 523 -3.82 -13.40 25.40
CA THR A 523 -4.92 -13.94 26.13
C THR A 523 -4.89 -15.41 25.76
N ARG A 524 -4.85 -16.27 26.76
CA ARG A 524 -5.60 -17.54 26.70
C ARG A 524 -7.11 -17.23 26.60
N GLN A 525 -7.50 -16.33 25.72
CA GLN A 525 -8.75 -16.41 25.02
C GLN A 525 -8.47 -17.58 24.07
N SER A 526 -8.98 -18.79 24.29
CA SER A 526 -10.41 -19.01 24.46
C SER A 526 -11.24 -17.97 23.71
N THR A 527 -10.80 -17.63 22.48
CA THR A 527 -11.74 -17.48 21.40
C THR A 527 -12.52 -18.79 21.41
N VAL A 528 -13.69 -18.72 22.02
CA VAL A 528 -14.82 -19.51 21.59
C VAL A 528 -15.17 -19.04 20.18
N VAL A 529 -14.25 -19.25 19.23
CA VAL A 529 -14.67 -19.73 17.94
C VAL A 529 -15.13 -21.14 18.25
N ARG A 530 -16.39 -21.46 17.94
CA ARG A 530 -16.81 -22.85 17.85
C ARG A 530 -16.07 -23.48 16.67
N THR A 531 -14.80 -23.78 16.84
CA THR A 531 -14.12 -24.87 16.16
C THR A 531 -13.86 -25.88 17.25
N GLY A 532 -14.80 -26.81 17.40
CA GLY A 532 -14.70 -27.85 18.40
C GLY A 532 -13.32 -28.51 18.32
N LYS A 533 -12.79 -28.93 19.48
CA LYS A 533 -11.91 -30.11 19.49
C LYS A 533 -12.53 -31.13 18.54
N ALA A 534 -11.69 -31.84 17.77
CA ALA A 534 -12.15 -32.93 16.89
C ALA A 534 -13.34 -33.61 17.55
N SER A 535 -14.49 -33.62 16.85
CA SER A 535 -15.78 -34.12 17.34
C SER A 535 -15.52 -35.28 18.27
N VAL A 536 -16.08 -35.27 19.50
CA VAL A 536 -15.87 -36.31 20.53
C VAL A 536 -15.69 -37.65 19.83
N ALA A 537 -14.43 -38.11 19.70
CA ALA A 537 -14.15 -39.26 18.87
C ALA A 537 -14.94 -40.43 19.46
N PRO A 538 -15.59 -41.26 18.64
CA PRO A 538 -16.32 -42.41 19.14
C PRO A 538 -15.44 -43.27 20.06
N PRO A 539 -16.05 -44.09 20.92
CA PRO A 539 -15.29 -44.92 21.85
C PRO A 539 -14.34 -45.89 21.15
N THR A 540 -14.59 -46.23 19.87
CA THR A 540 -13.75 -47.15 19.09
C THR A 540 -13.56 -46.71 17.62
N VAL A 541 -12.53 -47.24 16.95
CA VAL A 541 -12.24 -47.00 15.52
C VAL A 541 -13.36 -47.50 14.60
N ALA A 542 -14.14 -48.49 15.04
CA ALA A 542 -15.20 -49.11 14.24
C ALA A 542 -16.38 -48.17 13.95
N ASP A 543 -16.54 -47.12 14.75
CA ASP A 543 -17.66 -46.19 14.66
C ASP A 543 -17.31 -44.92 13.84
N LEU A 544 -16.11 -44.86 13.24
CA LEU A 544 -15.68 -43.74 12.39
C LEU A 544 -16.21 -43.89 10.97
N GLU A 545 -16.68 -42.77 10.39
CA GLU A 545 -16.97 -42.69 8.96
C GLU A 545 -15.70 -43.04 8.15
N THR A 546 -15.89 -43.79 7.07
CA THR A 546 -14.80 -44.16 6.15
C THR A 546 -14.81 -43.26 4.91
N THR A 547 -13.62 -42.89 4.43
CA THR A 547 -13.43 -42.19 3.14
C THR A 547 -12.34 -42.90 2.35
N ASP A 548 -12.47 -42.90 1.02
CA ASP A 548 -11.48 -43.43 0.06
C ASP A 548 -10.72 -42.31 -0.68
N SER A 549 -11.12 -41.05 -0.46
CA SER A 549 -10.46 -39.85 -0.97
C SER A 549 -10.01 -38.94 0.17
N VAL A 550 -8.88 -38.27 -0.03
CA VAL A 550 -8.30 -37.30 0.92
C VAL A 550 -8.94 -35.91 0.75
N GLY A 551 -9.36 -35.54 -0.47
CA GLY A 551 -10.01 -34.25 -0.75
C GLY A 551 -9.17 -33.05 -0.29
N ASP A 552 -9.81 -32.08 0.37
CA ASP A 552 -9.17 -30.91 1.01
C ASP A 552 -8.61 -31.20 2.42
N GLY A 553 -8.70 -32.46 2.89
CA GLY A 553 -8.25 -32.87 4.22
C GLY A 553 -6.77 -33.25 4.29
N VAL A 554 -6.29 -33.49 5.51
CA VAL A 554 -4.91 -33.87 5.82
C VAL A 554 -4.84 -35.34 6.21
N LEU A 555 -3.93 -36.07 5.57
CA LEU A 555 -3.70 -37.49 5.82
C LEU A 555 -2.79 -37.69 7.03
N VAL A 556 -3.23 -38.54 7.95
CA VAL A 556 -2.56 -38.88 9.20
C VAL A 556 -2.39 -40.38 9.30
N GLN A 557 -1.23 -40.83 9.72
CA GLN A 557 -0.97 -42.23 10.07
C GLN A 557 -0.69 -42.39 11.55
N VAL A 558 -1.28 -43.43 12.15
CA VAL A 558 -0.91 -43.88 13.50
C VAL A 558 0.17 -44.94 13.38
N ILE A 559 1.30 -44.72 14.03
CA ILE A 559 2.45 -45.62 14.06
C ILE A 559 2.81 -46.01 15.50
N LYS A 560 3.38 -47.21 15.66
CA LYS A 560 4.00 -47.64 16.91
C LYS A 560 5.39 -47.06 17.08
N ASP A 561 5.56 -46.27 18.15
CA ASP A 561 6.82 -45.65 18.54
C ASP A 561 7.19 -46.15 19.96
N GLY A 562 8.03 -47.18 20.00
CA GLY A 562 8.33 -47.94 21.22
C GLY A 562 7.09 -48.65 21.78
N SER A 563 6.74 -48.35 23.03
CA SER A 563 5.54 -48.89 23.71
C SER A 563 4.27 -48.03 23.52
N LYS A 564 4.33 -46.94 22.73
CA LYS A 564 3.24 -45.98 22.57
C LYS A 564 2.80 -45.86 21.11
N LEU A 565 1.50 -45.67 20.89
CA LEU A 565 0.95 -45.30 19.58
C LEU A 565 0.99 -43.79 19.40
N ARG A 566 1.59 -43.33 18.31
CA ARG A 566 1.76 -41.91 17.93
C ARG A 566 1.07 -41.67 16.59
N ALA A 567 0.36 -40.55 16.48
CA ALA A 567 -0.17 -40.10 15.19
C ALA A 567 0.80 -39.08 14.59
N ARG A 568 1.05 -39.19 13.29
CA ARG A 568 1.93 -38.33 12.50
C ARG A 568 1.25 -37.96 11.20
N VAL A 569 1.53 -36.74 10.73
CA VAL A 569 1.00 -36.26 9.45
C VAL A 569 1.83 -36.88 8.33
N VAL A 570 1.17 -37.34 7.28
CA VAL A 570 1.79 -37.98 6.11
C VAL A 570 1.55 -37.16 4.82
N SER A 571 0.72 -36.10 4.89
CA SER A 571 0.54 -35.18 3.77
C SER A 571 1.75 -34.28 3.54
N ASP A 572 1.98 -33.94 2.28
CA ASP A 572 3.05 -33.04 1.86
C ASP A 572 2.86 -31.64 2.46
N GLY A 573 3.96 -30.99 2.82
CA GLY A 573 3.96 -29.67 3.49
C GLY A 573 3.92 -29.70 5.01
N TYR A 574 3.91 -30.89 5.64
CA TYR A 574 3.98 -31.07 7.09
C TYR A 574 5.25 -31.86 7.49
N ASP A 575 5.80 -31.58 8.69
CA ASP A 575 6.94 -32.32 9.23
C ASP A 575 6.48 -33.66 9.82
N ALA A 576 6.78 -34.76 9.12
CA ALA A 576 6.42 -36.11 9.52
C ALA A 576 7.07 -36.58 10.85
N ASN A 577 8.04 -35.83 11.41
CA ASN A 577 8.66 -36.15 12.69
C ASN A 577 7.95 -35.50 13.89
N TRP A 578 7.01 -34.59 13.64
CA TRP A 578 6.31 -33.89 14.71
C TRP A 578 5.23 -34.75 15.33
N ASN A 579 5.08 -34.62 16.65
CA ASN A 579 4.08 -35.38 17.38
C ASN A 579 2.71 -34.73 17.22
N MET A 580 1.68 -35.51 16.88
CA MET A 580 0.32 -34.98 16.78
C MET A 580 -0.56 -35.29 18.01
N ARG A 581 -1.30 -34.30 18.48
CA ARG A 581 -2.43 -34.46 19.38
C ARG A 581 -3.60 -35.06 18.61
N PHE A 582 -3.76 -36.36 18.79
CA PHE A 582 -4.82 -37.18 18.19
C PHE A 582 -5.61 -37.93 19.27
N PRO A 583 -6.92 -38.18 19.13
CA PRO A 583 -7.70 -38.87 20.15
C PRO A 583 -7.14 -40.28 20.43
N ARG A 584 -6.99 -40.65 21.71
CA ARG A 584 -6.35 -41.92 22.10
C ARG A 584 -7.24 -43.14 21.87
N SER A 585 -8.56 -42.97 21.94
CA SER A 585 -9.55 -44.05 21.78
C SER A 585 -9.56 -44.68 20.39
N ILE A 586 -9.10 -43.93 19.38
CA ILE A 586 -9.11 -44.34 17.97
C ILE A 586 -7.70 -44.59 17.42
N ARG A 587 -6.68 -44.76 18.27
CA ARG A 587 -5.32 -45.06 17.79
C ARG A 587 -5.18 -46.56 17.54
N GLU A 588 -5.13 -46.95 16.28
CA GLU A 588 -4.76 -48.29 15.83
C GLU A 588 -3.49 -48.24 14.99
N ASP A 589 -2.53 -49.11 15.31
CA ASP A 589 -1.24 -49.18 14.61
C ASP A 589 -1.44 -49.42 13.10
N GLY A 590 -0.73 -48.66 12.27
CA GLY A 590 -0.78 -48.75 10.81
C GLY A 590 -2.02 -48.13 10.16
N THR A 591 -2.98 -47.61 10.92
CA THR A 591 -4.24 -47.06 10.35
C THR A 591 -4.06 -45.63 9.86
N LEU A 592 -4.64 -45.34 8.70
CA LEU A 592 -4.69 -44.01 8.08
C LEU A 592 -6.02 -43.32 8.37
N TYR A 593 -5.96 -42.00 8.55
CA TYR A 593 -7.08 -41.13 8.83
C TYR A 593 -7.00 -39.88 7.96
N VAL A 594 -8.15 -39.37 7.53
CA VAL A 594 -8.27 -38.02 6.96
C VAL A 594 -8.85 -37.12 8.04
N VAL A 595 -8.18 -36.01 8.31
CA VAL A 595 -8.65 -34.96 9.22
C VAL A 595 -8.91 -33.69 8.43
N ASP A 596 -9.94 -32.93 8.77
CA ASP A 596 -10.28 -31.72 8.00
C ASP A 596 -9.14 -30.67 8.04
N GLU A 597 -8.43 -30.55 9.17
CA GLU A 597 -7.33 -29.60 9.31
C GLU A 597 -6.27 -30.09 10.33
N VAL A 598 -5.02 -29.68 10.15
CA VAL A 598 -3.96 -29.84 11.14
C VAL A 598 -3.35 -28.49 11.47
N ASN A 599 -3.41 -28.14 12.77
CA ASN A 599 -2.84 -26.90 13.30
C ASN A 599 -1.54 -27.17 14.06
N GLU A 600 -0.54 -26.31 13.86
CA GLU A 600 0.69 -26.31 14.65
C GLU A 600 0.42 -25.77 16.06
N ILE A 601 0.97 -26.45 17.08
CA ILE A 601 0.88 -26.00 18.47
C ILE A 601 2.07 -25.07 18.74
N SER A 602 1.80 -23.89 19.32
CA SER A 602 2.78 -22.82 19.57
C SER A 602 4.09 -23.34 20.22
N GLY A 603 5.21 -23.16 19.52
CA GLY A 603 6.56 -23.56 19.96
C GLY A 603 7.34 -24.46 18.99
N GLY A 604 6.74 -24.90 17.88
CA GLY A 604 7.35 -25.84 16.93
C GLY A 604 7.43 -27.27 17.46
N GLY A 605 7.28 -28.27 16.58
CA GLY A 605 7.52 -29.69 16.93
C GLY A 605 6.28 -30.52 17.28
N GLN A 606 5.07 -29.94 17.31
CA GLN A 606 3.83 -30.68 17.55
C GLN A 606 2.63 -30.14 16.75
N TYR A 607 1.78 -31.06 16.31
CA TYR A 607 0.55 -30.79 15.58
C TYR A 607 -0.71 -31.11 16.41
N GLN A 608 -1.85 -30.58 16.01
CA GLN A 608 -3.17 -30.93 16.55
C GLN A 608 -4.16 -31.15 15.41
N ALA A 609 -4.84 -32.30 15.42
CA ALA A 609 -5.92 -32.57 14.49
C ALA A 609 -7.17 -31.74 14.84
N CYS A 610 -7.76 -31.11 13.84
CA CYS A 610 -8.93 -30.23 13.92
C CYS A 610 -10.01 -30.69 12.92
N GLY A 611 -11.28 -30.49 13.29
CA GLY A 611 -12.44 -30.92 12.50
C GLY A 611 -12.76 -32.42 12.60
N THR A 612 -13.41 -32.94 11.57
CA THR A 612 -13.88 -34.32 11.47
C THR A 612 -12.71 -35.26 11.22
N ILE A 613 -12.73 -36.44 11.85
CA ILE A 613 -11.75 -37.51 11.60
C ILE A 613 -12.47 -38.65 10.91
N LYS A 614 -12.02 -39.01 9.72
CA LYS A 614 -12.53 -40.15 8.95
C LYS A 614 -11.45 -41.20 8.82
N ARG A 615 -11.81 -42.49 8.88
CA ARG A 615 -10.86 -43.57 8.61
C ARG A 615 -10.63 -43.64 7.10
N PHE A 616 -9.37 -43.53 6.69
CA PHE A 616 -9.01 -43.64 5.29
C PHE A 616 -8.91 -45.12 4.90
N VAL A 617 -9.67 -45.52 3.89
CA VAL A 617 -9.65 -46.88 3.34
C VAL A 617 -9.07 -46.77 1.94
N GLN A 618 -7.88 -47.35 1.74
CA GLN A 618 -7.29 -47.39 0.40
C GLN A 618 -8.21 -48.18 -0.54
N PRO A 619 -8.59 -47.62 -1.71
CA PRO A 619 -9.30 -48.38 -2.72
C PRO A 619 -8.44 -49.58 -3.13
N LYS A 620 -9.06 -50.77 -3.16
CA LYS A 620 -8.40 -52.03 -3.51
C LYS A 620 -7.97 -52.09 -4.96
#